data_AF-A0A6I5ZMI9-F1
#
_entry.id   AF-A0A6I5ZMI9-F1
#
_cell.length_a   1.000
_cell.length_b   1.000
_cell.length_c   1.000
_cell.angle_alpha   90.00
_cell.angle_beta   90.00
_cell.angle_gamma   90.00
#
_symmetry.space_group_name_H-M   'P 1'
#
loop_
_entity.id
_entity.type
_entity.pdbx_description
1 polymer ?
#
loop_
_entity_poly.entity_id
_entity_poly.type
_entity_poly.pdbx_seq_one_letter_code
_entity_poly.pdbx_strand_id
1 'polypeptide(L)'
;MKTVDYCLQNLPALKDRQESLDISFIEIPGRPLLIDMGVQAQGGWAAAKAALDFFLEGRGVVEFGDLRVENWRLATLDIFWDNLPATLRETYLGGGSQIYTGKRVDITLPIAFLSAANLPKDEGWWAKFNILDERERLYCIIVARQGSLVHNIFKAAFYLSSNIDLLLQKGVAPEDFLWGWGSCPIAPFKHQAKHLACHGAVTSFWLKGEDERLAALTEGLGGFGEIRLHNFSSGRTFISGKIDRRQIPGLLEGISSQG
;
A
#
# COMPACT_ATOMS: atom_id res chain seq x y z
N MET A 1 -10.41 13.50 -14.22
CA MET A 1 -10.13 14.20 -12.95
C MET A 1 -8.63 14.15 -12.70
N LYS A 2 -7.99 15.29 -12.40
CA LYS A 2 -6.59 15.29 -11.95
C LYS A 2 -6.57 14.84 -10.48
N THR A 3 -5.53 14.15 -10.05
CA THR A 3 -5.45 13.64 -8.66
C THR A 3 -5.69 14.73 -7.61
N VAL A 4 -5.15 15.93 -7.84
CA VAL A 4 -5.32 17.08 -6.94
C VAL A 4 -6.80 17.42 -6.76
N ASP A 5 -7.60 17.39 -7.83
CA ASP A 5 -9.03 17.69 -7.77
C ASP A 5 -9.76 16.66 -6.90
N TYR A 6 -9.42 15.37 -7.04
CA TYR A 6 -10.00 14.31 -6.21
C TYR A 6 -9.68 14.53 -4.74
N CYS A 7 -8.42 14.89 -4.45
CA CYS A 7 -7.98 15.15 -3.08
C CYS A 7 -8.77 16.30 -2.45
N LEU A 8 -8.82 17.44 -3.14
CA LEU A 8 -9.51 18.63 -2.66
C LEU A 8 -11.02 18.41 -2.47
N GLN A 9 -11.63 17.58 -3.32
CA GLN A 9 -13.06 17.23 -3.20
C GLN A 9 -13.36 16.31 -2.01
N ASN A 10 -12.48 15.37 -1.70
CA ASN A 10 -12.75 14.34 -0.68
C ASN A 10 -12.14 14.65 0.71
N LEU A 11 -11.18 15.58 0.78
CA LEU A 11 -10.59 16.04 2.04
C LEU A 11 -11.60 16.57 3.07
N PRO A 12 -12.58 17.42 2.69
CA PRO A 12 -13.61 17.88 3.62
C PRO A 12 -14.40 16.73 4.26
N ALA A 13 -14.81 15.74 3.46
CA ALA A 13 -15.53 14.56 3.96
C ALA A 13 -14.67 13.70 4.91
N LEU A 14 -13.36 13.63 4.69
CA LEU A 14 -12.44 12.97 5.63
C LEU A 14 -12.31 13.76 6.95
N LYS A 15 -12.27 15.10 6.87
CA LYS A 15 -12.19 16.01 8.01
C LYS A 15 -13.47 15.96 8.86
N ASP A 16 -14.64 15.90 8.24
CA ASP A 16 -15.93 15.75 8.93
C ASP A 16 -16.02 14.44 9.73
N ARG A 17 -15.23 13.43 9.36
CA ARG A 17 -15.19 12.12 10.03
C ARG A 17 -14.04 11.99 11.02
N GLN A 18 -13.24 13.03 11.27
CA GLN A 18 -11.98 12.93 12.01
C GLN A 18 -12.13 12.27 13.39
N GLU A 19 -13.19 12.61 14.13
CA GLU A 19 -13.45 12.06 15.47
C GLU A 19 -13.79 10.56 15.40
N SER A 20 -14.67 10.18 14.46
CA SER A 20 -15.07 8.78 14.25
C SER A 20 -13.94 7.89 13.74
N LEU A 21 -12.92 8.49 13.12
CA LEU A 21 -11.76 7.81 12.58
C LEU A 21 -10.57 7.82 13.54
N ASP A 22 -10.65 8.57 14.64
CA ASP A 22 -9.54 8.83 15.56
C ASP A 22 -8.29 9.31 14.83
N ILE A 23 -8.45 10.39 14.05
CA ILE A 23 -7.37 11.04 13.30
C ILE A 23 -7.31 12.53 13.64
N SER A 24 -6.14 13.14 13.47
CA SER A 24 -5.94 14.57 13.71
C SER A 24 -5.44 15.28 12.47
N PHE A 25 -6.08 16.39 12.12
CA PHE A 25 -5.63 17.29 11.06
C PHE A 25 -4.76 18.40 11.66
N ILE A 26 -3.57 18.58 11.11
CA ILE A 26 -2.58 19.55 11.58
C ILE A 26 -2.21 20.45 10.40
N GLU A 27 -2.69 21.69 10.47
CA GLU A 27 -2.44 22.73 9.48
C GLU A 27 -1.26 23.59 9.93
N ILE A 28 -0.20 23.64 9.12
CA ILE A 28 0.96 24.48 9.35
C ILE A 28 1.09 25.43 8.15
N PRO A 29 1.09 26.77 8.36
CA PRO A 29 1.17 27.72 7.27
C PRO A 29 2.36 27.47 6.35
N GLY A 30 2.11 27.43 5.04
CA GLY A 30 3.13 27.20 4.03
C GLY A 30 3.63 25.75 3.91
N ARG A 31 3.00 24.79 4.62
CA ARG A 31 3.34 23.37 4.58
C ARG A 31 2.18 22.52 4.05
N PRO A 32 2.47 21.30 3.55
CA PRO A 32 1.43 20.30 3.30
C PRO A 32 0.59 20.05 4.54
N LEU A 33 -0.71 19.78 4.36
CA LEU A 33 -1.59 19.36 5.43
C LEU A 33 -1.11 18.04 6.00
N LEU A 34 -0.93 17.97 7.31
CA LEU A 34 -0.54 16.74 7.98
C LEU A 34 -1.78 16.06 8.57
N ILE A 35 -1.93 14.77 8.31
CA ILE A 35 -2.99 13.94 8.90
C ILE A 35 -2.32 12.87 9.77
N ASP A 36 -2.42 13.04 11.08
CA ASP A 36 -1.95 12.04 12.03
C ASP A 36 -2.98 10.92 12.18
N MET A 37 -2.56 9.71 11.84
CA MET A 37 -3.36 8.47 11.92
C MET A 37 -2.69 7.39 12.75
N GLY A 38 -1.73 7.72 13.61
CA GLY A 38 -1.07 6.70 14.43
C GLY A 38 0.19 7.12 15.16
N VAL A 39 0.51 8.41 15.23
CA VAL A 39 1.64 8.94 16.01
C VAL A 39 1.15 9.41 17.38
N GLN A 40 0.28 10.41 17.41
CA GLN A 40 -0.44 10.88 18.61
C GLN A 40 -1.89 10.42 18.58
N ALA A 41 -2.55 10.51 17.42
CA ALA A 41 -3.86 9.91 17.20
C ALA A 41 -3.78 8.37 17.21
N GLN A 42 -4.87 7.69 17.59
CA GLN A 42 -4.86 6.23 17.61
C GLN A 42 -4.95 5.64 16.20
N GLY A 43 -5.73 6.29 15.33
CA GLY A 43 -6.17 5.76 14.05
C GLY A 43 -7.01 4.50 14.20
N GLY A 44 -7.12 3.74 13.11
CA GLY A 44 -7.88 2.50 13.14
C GLY A 44 -8.07 1.88 11.76
N TRP A 45 -8.86 0.80 11.73
CA TRP A 45 -9.25 0.11 10.50
C TRP A 45 -9.94 1.07 9.51
N ALA A 46 -10.92 1.83 9.99
CA ALA A 46 -11.67 2.78 9.17
C ALA A 46 -10.78 3.94 8.68
N ALA A 47 -9.85 4.42 9.51
CA ALA A 47 -8.90 5.47 9.12
C ALA A 47 -7.96 4.99 8.02
N ALA A 48 -7.39 3.79 8.18
CA ALA A 48 -6.51 3.21 7.17
C ALA A 48 -7.25 2.93 5.85
N LYS A 49 -8.49 2.42 5.91
CA LYS A 49 -9.34 2.23 4.73
C LYS A 49 -9.59 3.55 4.02
N ALA A 50 -10.04 4.58 4.74
CA ALA A 50 -10.32 5.90 4.17
C ALA A 50 -9.08 6.53 3.55
N ALA A 51 -7.91 6.36 4.19
CA ALA A 51 -6.63 6.82 3.65
C ALA A 51 -6.25 6.05 2.37
N LEU A 52 -6.33 4.72 2.35
CA LEU A 52 -6.03 3.94 1.16
C LEU A 52 -7.01 4.22 0.01
N ASP A 53 -8.31 4.37 0.29
CA ASP A 53 -9.32 4.79 -0.69
C ASP A 53 -8.96 6.17 -1.28
N PHE A 54 -8.33 7.04 -0.49
CA PHE A 54 -7.79 8.33 -0.95
C PHE A 54 -6.60 8.15 -1.90
N PHE A 55 -5.69 7.22 -1.61
CA PHE A 55 -4.58 6.84 -2.50
C PHE A 55 -5.05 6.18 -3.80
N LEU A 56 -6.15 5.44 -3.77
CA LEU A 56 -6.70 4.78 -4.96
C LEU A 56 -7.46 5.74 -5.88
N GLU A 57 -7.77 6.97 -5.45
CA GLU A 57 -8.48 7.97 -6.25
C GLU A 57 -9.83 7.49 -6.84
N GLY A 58 -10.52 6.57 -6.15
CA GLY A 58 -11.75 5.95 -6.65
C GLY A 58 -11.54 4.96 -7.81
N ARG A 59 -10.30 4.53 -8.06
CA ARG A 59 -9.92 3.53 -9.09
C ARG A 59 -9.73 2.14 -8.49
N GLY A 60 -10.44 1.87 -7.41
CA GLY A 60 -10.29 0.63 -6.68
C GLY A 60 -11.09 0.62 -5.40
N VAL A 61 -11.04 -0.51 -4.73
CA VAL A 61 -11.76 -0.75 -3.48
C VAL A 61 -10.81 -1.40 -2.49
N VAL A 62 -10.83 -0.90 -1.26
CA VAL A 62 -10.14 -1.49 -0.13
C VAL A 62 -11.15 -2.21 0.75
N GLU A 63 -10.88 -3.47 1.07
CA GLU A 63 -11.67 -4.27 2.00
C GLU A 63 -10.77 -4.98 3.02
N PHE A 64 -11.38 -5.48 4.10
CA PHE A 64 -10.70 -6.31 5.07
C PHE A 64 -11.31 -7.71 5.11
N GLY A 65 -10.46 -8.72 5.05
CA GLY A 65 -10.86 -10.13 5.06
C GLY A 65 -10.23 -10.90 6.20
N ASP A 66 -10.32 -12.23 6.12
CA ASP A 66 -9.58 -13.13 7.01
C ASP A 66 -8.85 -14.26 6.27
N LEU A 67 -7.60 -14.47 6.66
CA LEU A 67 -6.78 -15.61 6.28
C LEU A 67 -6.77 -16.61 7.44
N ARG A 68 -7.26 -17.83 7.17
CA ARG A 68 -7.23 -18.94 8.13
C ARG A 68 -6.07 -19.86 7.83
N VAL A 69 -5.18 -20.02 8.81
CA VAL A 69 -4.04 -20.94 8.73
C VAL A 69 -4.00 -21.73 10.02
N GLU A 70 -4.34 -23.02 9.93
CA GLU A 70 -4.44 -23.92 11.09
C GLU A 70 -5.37 -23.32 12.16
N ASN A 71 -4.84 -23.06 13.36
CA ASN A 71 -5.57 -22.48 14.49
C ASN A 71 -5.51 -20.94 14.53
N TRP A 72 -4.86 -20.31 13.55
CA TRP A 72 -4.70 -18.86 13.48
C TRP A 72 -5.72 -18.24 12.52
N ARG A 73 -6.24 -17.09 12.92
CA ARG A 73 -7.06 -16.20 12.08
C ARG A 73 -6.36 -14.85 12.00
N LEU A 74 -5.89 -14.51 10.81
CA LEU A 74 -5.23 -13.24 10.53
C LEU A 74 -6.19 -12.34 9.74
N ALA A 75 -6.25 -11.06 10.10
CA ALA A 75 -6.89 -10.08 9.24
C ALA A 75 -6.09 -9.94 7.94
N THR A 76 -6.78 -9.80 6.82
CA THR A 76 -6.17 -9.45 5.53
C THR A 76 -6.59 -8.06 5.09
N LEU A 77 -5.71 -7.41 4.36
CA LEU A 77 -6.04 -6.28 3.52
C LEU A 77 -6.28 -6.80 2.11
N ASP A 78 -7.47 -6.54 1.59
CA ASP A 78 -7.84 -6.88 0.22
C ASP A 78 -7.95 -5.58 -0.58
N ILE A 79 -7.30 -5.53 -1.75
CA ILE A 79 -7.36 -4.37 -2.65
C ILE A 79 -7.75 -4.84 -4.04
N PHE A 80 -8.72 -4.17 -4.61
CA PHE A 80 -9.15 -4.31 -5.99
C PHE A 80 -8.70 -3.06 -6.74
N TRP A 81 -7.95 -3.23 -7.83
CA TRP A 81 -7.49 -2.11 -8.67
C TRP A 81 -8.14 -2.17 -10.04
N ASP A 82 -8.70 -1.04 -10.43
CA ASP A 82 -9.01 -0.72 -11.81
C ASP A 82 -7.86 0.15 -12.35
N ASN A 83 -7.28 -0.19 -13.50
CA ASN A 83 -6.19 0.60 -14.12
C ASN A 83 -4.92 0.74 -13.24
N LEU A 84 -4.27 -0.41 -12.96
CA LEU A 84 -3.14 -0.60 -12.04
C LEU A 84 -1.94 0.38 -12.17
N PRO A 85 -1.42 0.71 -13.37
CA PRO A 85 -0.18 1.49 -13.48
C PRO A 85 -0.36 2.97 -13.11
N ALA A 86 -1.61 3.47 -13.13
CA ALA A 86 -1.90 4.83 -12.70
C ALA A 86 -1.88 4.98 -11.18
N THR A 87 -1.94 3.87 -10.43
CA THR A 87 -2.41 3.87 -9.05
C THR A 87 -1.27 3.75 -8.03
N LEU A 88 -0.09 3.22 -8.39
CA LEU A 88 0.96 2.94 -7.40
C LEU A 88 2.40 3.10 -7.98
N ARG A 89 3.25 3.84 -7.26
CA ARG A 89 4.73 3.79 -7.32
C ARG A 89 5.32 4.39 -6.04
N GLU A 90 6.15 3.64 -5.33
CA GLU A 90 6.90 4.17 -4.18
C GLU A 90 7.89 5.27 -4.56
N THR A 91 8.14 6.20 -3.62
CA THR A 91 9.34 7.04 -3.58
C THR A 91 9.99 6.90 -2.21
N TYR A 92 11.13 6.22 -2.15
CA TYR A 92 11.93 6.08 -0.93
C TYR A 92 12.74 7.36 -0.69
N LEU A 93 12.49 8.08 0.42
CA LEU A 93 13.41 9.11 0.91
C LEU A 93 14.26 8.51 2.04
N GLY A 94 15.58 8.46 1.85
CA GLY A 94 16.52 7.81 2.77
C GLY A 94 16.45 8.30 4.24
N GLY A 95 17.01 7.50 5.15
CA GLY A 95 17.15 7.86 6.58
C GLY A 95 16.22 7.12 7.56
N GLY A 96 15.77 5.90 7.25
CA GLY A 96 15.00 5.05 8.16
C GLY A 96 13.51 5.36 8.27
N SER A 97 13.03 6.39 7.56
CA SER A 97 11.61 6.68 7.37
C SER A 97 11.18 6.12 6.03
N GLN A 98 10.14 5.28 6.02
CA GLN A 98 9.54 4.80 4.77
C GLN A 98 8.46 5.79 4.34
N ILE A 99 8.63 6.36 3.15
CA ILE A 99 7.59 7.16 2.51
C ILE A 99 7.01 6.32 1.39
N TYR A 100 5.68 6.24 1.42
CA TYR A 100 4.88 5.66 0.38
C TYR A 100 4.20 6.82 -0.32
N THR A 101 4.80 7.29 -1.40
CA THR A 101 4.08 8.09 -2.38
C THR A 101 3.42 7.12 -3.35
N GLY A 102 2.38 7.53 -4.08
CA GLY A 102 2.27 7.06 -5.45
C GLY A 102 2.99 8.05 -6.35
N LYS A 103 3.64 7.57 -7.40
CA LYS A 103 4.19 8.41 -8.46
C LYS A 103 3.53 7.97 -9.75
N ARG A 104 2.64 8.80 -10.29
CA ARG A 104 2.23 8.61 -11.68
C ARG A 104 3.47 8.90 -12.53
N VAL A 105 3.65 8.17 -13.63
CA VAL A 105 4.85 8.27 -14.50
C VAL A 105 5.18 9.72 -14.89
N ASP A 106 4.19 10.63 -14.82
CA ASP A 106 4.32 12.05 -15.17
C ASP A 106 3.88 13.04 -14.07
N ILE A 107 3.47 12.59 -12.87
CA ILE A 107 2.98 13.47 -11.77
C ILE A 107 3.30 12.84 -10.39
N THR A 108 4.01 13.57 -9.53
CA THR A 108 4.11 13.26 -8.10
C THR A 108 2.72 13.35 -7.46
N LEU A 109 2.22 12.26 -6.84
CA LEU A 109 0.91 12.34 -6.20
C LEU A 109 0.92 13.41 -5.10
N PRO A 110 -0.16 14.19 -4.94
CA PRO A 110 -0.29 15.22 -3.92
C PRO A 110 -0.40 14.66 -2.50
N ILE A 111 -0.34 13.34 -2.32
CA ILE A 111 -0.47 12.65 -1.04
C ILE A 111 0.74 11.74 -0.83
N ALA A 112 1.30 11.78 0.37
CA ALA A 112 2.32 10.85 0.82
C ALA A 112 1.88 10.18 2.13
N PHE A 113 2.21 8.91 2.32
CA PHE A 113 2.13 8.24 3.61
C PHE A 113 3.54 8.10 4.15
N LEU A 114 3.72 8.40 5.44
CA LEU A 114 5.01 8.42 6.08
C LEU A 114 4.96 7.67 7.41
N SER A 115 5.90 6.74 7.53
CA SER A 115 6.20 6.07 8.79
C SER A 115 7.16 6.90 9.63
N ALA A 116 6.67 7.55 10.70
CA ALA A 116 7.49 8.38 11.59
C ALA A 116 7.20 8.13 13.08
N ALA A 117 8.25 8.09 13.91
CA ALA A 117 8.09 7.91 15.36
C ALA A 117 7.47 9.13 16.06
N ASN A 118 7.66 10.32 15.48
CA ASN A 118 7.16 11.59 15.99
C ASN A 118 6.59 12.40 14.83
N LEU A 119 5.66 13.30 15.15
CA LEU A 119 5.18 14.31 14.21
C LEU A 119 6.32 15.26 13.82
N PRO A 120 6.24 15.89 12.63
CA PRO A 120 7.18 16.95 12.23
C PRO A 120 7.18 18.07 13.28
N LYS A 121 8.35 18.50 13.72
CA LYS A 121 8.49 19.59 14.72
C LYS A 121 9.38 20.73 14.26
N ASP A 122 10.22 20.53 13.25
CA ASP A 122 11.24 21.49 12.84
C ASP A 122 11.39 21.60 11.32
N GLU A 123 12.08 22.66 10.90
CA GLU A 123 12.41 22.98 9.52
C GLU A 123 13.25 21.91 8.83
N GLY A 124 14.15 21.24 9.56
CA GLY A 124 15.01 20.18 9.02
C GLY A 124 14.20 18.96 8.58
N TRP A 125 13.07 18.71 9.22
CA TRP A 125 12.12 17.70 8.80
C TRP A 125 11.46 18.06 7.47
N TRP A 126 10.95 19.28 7.33
CA TRP A 126 10.28 19.74 6.11
C TRP A 126 11.23 19.88 4.93
N ALA A 127 12.52 20.13 5.17
CA ALA A 127 13.55 20.16 4.14
C ALA A 127 13.64 18.84 3.34
N LYS A 128 13.24 17.70 3.93
CA LYS A 128 13.17 16.41 3.22
C LYS A 128 12.06 16.37 2.17
N PHE A 129 11.04 17.22 2.29
CA PHE A 129 9.91 17.33 1.37
C PHE A 129 10.07 18.49 0.38
N ASN A 130 11.02 19.41 0.62
CA ASN A 130 11.42 20.47 -0.31
C ASN A 130 12.14 19.95 -1.58
N ILE A 131 12.28 18.63 -1.73
CA ILE A 131 12.86 17.98 -2.93
C ILE A 131 11.83 17.92 -4.08
N LEU A 132 10.58 18.29 -3.81
CA LEU A 132 9.50 18.30 -4.79
C LEU A 132 9.38 19.69 -5.42
N ASP A 133 9.35 19.74 -6.75
CA ASP A 133 9.21 20.96 -7.57
C ASP A 133 7.94 21.76 -7.16
N GLU A 134 7.88 23.07 -7.41
CA GLU A 134 6.70 23.92 -7.17
C GLU A 134 5.46 23.41 -7.93
N ARG A 135 5.68 22.69 -9.04
CA ARG A 135 4.64 21.99 -9.83
C ARG A 135 4.20 20.64 -9.23
N GLU A 136 4.92 20.15 -8.23
CA GLU A 136 4.78 18.84 -7.57
C GLU A 136 4.48 18.97 -6.07
N ARG A 137 3.87 20.10 -5.65
CA ARG A 137 3.54 20.32 -4.23
C ARG A 137 2.72 19.16 -3.67
N LEU A 138 3.26 18.52 -2.63
CA LEU A 138 2.45 17.68 -1.73
C LEU A 138 1.39 18.57 -1.08
N TYR A 139 0.13 18.12 -1.16
CA TYR A 139 -0.99 18.76 -0.50
C TYR A 139 -1.21 18.13 0.88
N CYS A 140 -0.95 16.83 1.01
CA CYS A 140 -1.25 16.06 2.19
C CYS A 140 -0.14 15.06 2.53
N ILE A 141 0.20 14.94 3.81
CA ILE A 141 1.05 13.88 4.35
C ILE A 141 0.27 13.16 5.43
N ILE A 142 0.04 11.87 5.24
CA ILE A 142 -0.52 10.96 6.24
C ILE A 142 0.64 10.39 7.04
N VAL A 143 0.57 10.45 8.37
CA VAL A 143 1.63 9.94 9.24
C VAL A 143 1.11 8.90 10.21
N ALA A 144 1.90 7.84 10.39
CA ALA A 144 1.65 6.84 11.43
C ALA A 144 2.99 6.29 11.94
N ARG A 145 3.06 5.91 13.22
CA ARG A 145 4.28 5.32 13.78
C ARG A 145 4.45 3.87 13.36
N GLN A 146 5.69 3.41 13.25
CA GLN A 146 5.99 2.00 13.03
C GLN A 146 5.30 1.13 14.08
N GLY A 147 4.64 0.07 13.62
CA GLY A 147 3.92 -0.87 14.46
C GLY A 147 2.53 -0.40 14.92
N SER A 148 2.08 0.79 14.54
CA SER A 148 0.65 1.12 14.61
C SER A 148 -0.15 0.25 13.63
N LEU A 149 -1.45 0.12 13.89
CA LEU A 149 -2.35 -0.61 13.00
C LEU A 149 -2.35 -0.01 11.59
N VAL A 150 -2.49 1.31 11.47
CA VAL A 150 -2.50 2.01 10.18
C VAL A 150 -1.20 1.77 9.41
N HIS A 151 -0.05 1.86 10.07
CA HIS A 151 1.23 1.53 9.46
C HIS A 151 1.28 0.08 8.93
N ASN A 152 0.82 -0.90 9.70
CA ASN A 152 0.85 -2.30 9.26
C ASN A 152 -0.10 -2.57 8.10
N ILE A 153 -1.25 -1.88 8.04
CA ILE A 153 -2.16 -1.91 6.90
C ILE A 153 -1.49 -1.31 5.66
N PHE A 154 -0.85 -0.14 5.77
CA PHE A 154 -0.11 0.47 4.65
C PHE A 154 1.05 -0.40 4.17
N LYS A 155 1.75 -1.09 5.08
CA LYS A 155 2.77 -2.08 4.69
C LYS A 155 2.18 -3.25 3.91
N ALA A 156 1.00 -3.75 4.32
CA ALA A 156 0.31 -4.79 3.57
C ALA A 156 -0.06 -4.30 2.16
N ALA A 157 -0.60 -3.07 2.04
CA ALA A 157 -0.92 -2.45 0.75
C ALA A 157 0.31 -2.36 -0.15
N PHE A 158 1.44 -1.96 0.43
CA PHE A 158 2.71 -1.86 -0.27
C PHE A 158 3.21 -3.20 -0.81
N TYR A 159 3.14 -4.29 -0.03
CA TYR A 159 3.60 -5.58 -0.52
C TYR A 159 2.80 -6.06 -1.73
N LEU A 160 1.50 -5.74 -1.76
CA LEU A 160 0.68 -6.02 -2.93
C LEU A 160 1.09 -5.15 -4.13
N SER A 161 1.30 -3.85 -3.92
CA SER A 161 1.69 -2.93 -4.98
C SER A 161 3.08 -3.24 -5.56
N SER A 162 3.98 -3.76 -4.73
CA SER A 162 5.34 -4.16 -5.13
C SER A 162 5.36 -5.21 -6.23
N ASN A 163 4.35 -6.08 -6.27
CA ASN A 163 4.24 -7.09 -7.33
C ASN A 163 3.93 -6.45 -8.69
N ILE A 164 3.24 -5.29 -8.72
CA ILE A 164 3.03 -4.50 -9.94
C ILE A 164 4.35 -3.90 -10.41
N ASP A 165 5.09 -3.26 -9.49
CA ASP A 165 6.40 -2.68 -9.79
C ASP A 165 7.38 -3.73 -10.34
N LEU A 166 7.36 -4.94 -9.75
CA LEU A 166 8.16 -6.06 -10.24
C LEU A 166 7.80 -6.43 -11.69
N LEU A 167 6.52 -6.52 -12.02
CA LEU A 167 6.06 -6.85 -13.38
C LEU A 167 6.42 -5.74 -14.38
N LEU A 168 6.28 -4.46 -13.99
CA LEU A 168 6.71 -3.32 -14.80
C LEU A 168 8.22 -3.36 -15.06
N GLN A 169 9.03 -3.64 -14.04
CA GLN A 169 10.48 -3.79 -14.16
C GLN A 169 10.90 -4.97 -15.05
N LYS A 170 10.09 -6.03 -15.06
CA LYS A 170 10.24 -7.18 -15.95
C LYS A 170 9.70 -6.93 -17.37
N GLY A 171 9.24 -5.71 -17.64
CA GLY A 171 8.87 -5.25 -18.97
C GLY A 171 7.42 -5.48 -19.34
N VAL A 172 6.52 -5.79 -18.40
CA VAL A 172 5.07 -5.72 -18.66
C VAL A 172 4.70 -4.26 -18.93
N ALA A 173 4.00 -3.99 -20.04
CA ALA A 173 3.64 -2.62 -20.38
C ALA A 173 2.49 -2.16 -19.45
N PRO A 174 2.49 -0.90 -18.97
CA PRO A 174 1.38 -0.35 -18.20
C PRO A 174 0.00 -0.63 -18.83
N GLU A 175 -0.15 -0.40 -20.12
CA GLU A 175 -1.38 -0.57 -20.89
C GLU A 175 -1.83 -2.03 -21.03
N ASP A 176 -0.95 -3.00 -20.73
CA ASP A 176 -1.30 -4.42 -20.74
C ASP A 176 -2.15 -4.78 -19.51
N PHE A 177 -2.05 -4.03 -18.41
CA PHE A 177 -2.84 -4.27 -17.19
C PHE A 177 -4.28 -3.80 -17.36
N LEU A 178 -5.23 -4.71 -17.12
CA LEU A 178 -6.66 -4.41 -17.16
C LEU A 178 -7.18 -4.09 -15.74
N TRP A 179 -7.05 -5.05 -14.84
CA TRP A 179 -7.42 -4.92 -13.43
C TRP A 179 -6.63 -5.92 -12.58
N GLY A 180 -6.70 -5.76 -11.26
CA GLY A 180 -6.01 -6.63 -10.33
C GLY A 180 -6.74 -6.77 -9.01
N TRP A 181 -6.41 -7.84 -8.32
CA TRP A 181 -6.83 -8.10 -6.96
C TRP A 181 -5.63 -8.56 -6.14
N GLY A 182 -5.53 -8.11 -4.91
CA GLY A 182 -4.51 -8.54 -3.98
C GLY A 182 -5.09 -8.75 -2.59
N SER A 183 -4.58 -9.76 -1.89
CA SER A 183 -4.89 -10.00 -0.48
C SER A 183 -3.58 -10.20 0.26
N CYS A 184 -3.34 -9.42 1.31
CA CYS A 184 -2.14 -9.53 2.13
C CYS A 184 -2.52 -9.63 3.61
N PRO A 185 -2.04 -10.63 4.36
CA PRO A 185 -2.22 -10.67 5.79
C PRO A 185 -1.57 -9.44 6.46
N ILE A 186 -2.28 -8.86 7.41
CA ILE A 186 -1.84 -7.70 8.17
C ILE A 186 -1.08 -8.20 9.39
N ALA A 187 0.19 -7.79 9.50
CA ALA A 187 0.99 -8.21 10.64
C ALA A 187 0.48 -7.59 11.94
N PRO A 188 0.30 -8.39 13.00
CA PRO A 188 -0.09 -7.87 14.31
C PRO A 188 1.01 -7.00 14.95
N PHE A 189 2.30 -7.24 14.67
CA PHE A 189 3.43 -6.50 15.29
C PHE A 189 4.66 -6.28 14.36
N LYS A 190 5.60 -5.44 14.83
CA LYS A 190 6.66 -4.73 14.07
C LYS A 190 7.59 -5.56 13.18
N HIS A 191 7.79 -6.86 13.42
CA HIS A 191 8.98 -7.56 12.90
C HIS A 191 8.74 -8.61 11.82
N GLN A 192 7.50 -8.82 11.38
CA GLN A 192 7.21 -9.95 10.48
C GLN A 192 6.35 -9.61 9.27
N ALA A 193 5.97 -8.34 9.07
CA ALA A 193 5.12 -7.95 7.95
C ALA A 193 5.65 -8.42 6.59
N LYS A 194 6.97 -8.28 6.35
CA LYS A 194 7.60 -8.74 5.10
C LYS A 194 7.49 -10.25 4.95
N HIS A 195 7.86 -11.01 5.98
CA HIS A 195 7.83 -12.47 5.94
C HIS A 195 6.40 -12.99 5.79
N LEU A 196 5.45 -12.39 6.51
CA LEU A 196 4.04 -12.74 6.43
C LEU A 196 3.48 -12.47 5.02
N ALA A 197 3.87 -11.37 4.38
CA ALA A 197 3.54 -11.12 2.99
C ALA A 197 4.22 -12.12 2.03
N CYS A 198 5.50 -12.42 2.20
CA CYS A 198 6.22 -13.40 1.39
C CYS A 198 5.59 -14.81 1.43
N HIS A 199 4.92 -15.18 2.53
CA HIS A 199 4.33 -16.50 2.71
C HIS A 199 2.80 -16.52 2.61
N GLY A 200 2.14 -15.37 2.72
CA GLY A 200 0.69 -15.29 2.86
C GLY A 200 -0.03 -14.36 1.88
N ALA A 201 0.70 -13.51 1.15
CA ALA A 201 0.08 -12.64 0.16
C ALA A 201 -0.32 -13.40 -1.11
N VAL A 202 -1.38 -12.93 -1.76
CA VAL A 202 -1.80 -13.37 -3.09
C VAL A 202 -2.07 -12.13 -3.92
N THR A 203 -1.58 -12.11 -5.15
CA THR A 203 -1.95 -11.11 -6.15
C THR A 203 -2.38 -11.79 -7.42
N SER A 204 -3.42 -11.26 -8.04
CA SER A 204 -3.97 -11.72 -9.31
C SER A 204 -4.09 -10.51 -10.23
N PHE A 205 -3.44 -10.58 -11.38
CA PHE A 205 -3.44 -9.53 -12.38
C PHE A 205 -4.06 -10.05 -13.67
N TRP A 206 -5.03 -9.33 -14.20
CA TRP A 206 -5.61 -9.60 -15.51
C TRP A 206 -4.96 -8.66 -16.50
N LEU A 207 -4.35 -9.25 -17.51
CA LEU A 207 -3.52 -8.52 -18.46
C LEU A 207 -3.58 -9.12 -19.87
N LYS A 208 -3.17 -8.31 -20.84
CA LYS A 208 -2.97 -8.72 -22.23
C LYS A 208 -1.51 -9.14 -22.43
N GLY A 209 -1.28 -10.17 -23.25
CA GLY A 209 0.07 -10.57 -23.62
C GLY A 209 0.11 -11.92 -24.32
N GLU A 210 1.28 -12.28 -24.83
CA GLU A 210 1.57 -13.61 -25.38
C GLU A 210 1.79 -14.62 -24.24
N ASP A 211 1.22 -15.82 -24.37
CA ASP A 211 1.29 -16.86 -23.35
C ASP A 211 2.73 -17.22 -22.98
N GLU A 212 3.63 -17.31 -23.97
CA GLU A 212 5.04 -17.64 -23.77
C GLU A 212 5.76 -16.58 -22.95
N ARG A 213 5.45 -15.29 -23.20
CA ARG A 213 6.00 -14.17 -22.42
C ARG A 213 5.51 -14.22 -20.98
N LEU A 214 4.23 -14.49 -20.76
CA LEU A 214 3.65 -14.55 -19.41
C LEU A 214 4.15 -15.76 -18.62
N ALA A 215 4.29 -16.91 -19.29
CA ALA A 215 4.92 -18.09 -18.71
C ALA A 215 6.36 -17.80 -18.29
N ALA A 216 7.17 -17.22 -19.19
CA ALA A 216 8.56 -16.86 -18.89
C ALA A 216 8.68 -15.83 -17.75
N LEU A 217 7.74 -14.88 -17.63
CA LEU A 217 7.72 -13.96 -16.49
C LEU A 217 7.52 -14.68 -15.16
N THR A 218 6.68 -15.72 -15.13
CA THR A 218 6.43 -16.49 -13.90
C THR A 218 7.61 -17.37 -13.48
N GLU A 219 8.53 -17.68 -14.38
CA GLU A 219 9.78 -18.39 -14.08
C GLU A 219 10.74 -17.47 -13.29
N GLY A 220 10.75 -17.62 -11.97
CA GLY A 220 11.64 -16.84 -11.09
C GLY A 220 11.12 -15.46 -10.67
N LEU A 221 9.79 -15.26 -10.70
CA LEU A 221 9.15 -14.08 -10.14
C LEU A 221 9.30 -14.10 -8.61
N GLY A 222 10.40 -13.53 -8.09
CA GLY A 222 10.75 -13.47 -6.65
C GLY A 222 9.95 -12.44 -5.84
N GLY A 223 8.66 -12.28 -6.14
CA GLY A 223 7.78 -11.31 -5.49
C GLY A 223 7.23 -11.77 -4.13
N PHE A 224 6.19 -11.09 -3.65
CA PHE A 224 5.55 -11.41 -2.38
C PHE A 224 4.45 -12.45 -2.58
N GLY A 225 4.62 -13.62 -1.95
CA GLY A 225 3.59 -14.65 -1.88
C GLY A 225 3.33 -15.32 -3.22
N GLU A 226 2.06 -15.49 -3.56
CA GLU A 226 1.62 -16.08 -4.82
C GLU A 226 1.19 -14.97 -5.80
N ILE A 227 1.69 -15.05 -7.04
CA ILE A 227 1.37 -14.11 -8.11
C ILE A 227 0.72 -14.89 -9.25
N ARG A 228 -0.47 -14.45 -9.65
CA ARG A 228 -1.26 -15.05 -10.73
C ARG A 228 -1.39 -14.06 -11.87
N LEU A 229 -0.95 -14.45 -13.06
CA LEU A 229 -1.10 -13.69 -14.29
C LEU A 229 -2.19 -14.34 -15.12
N HIS A 230 -3.34 -13.68 -15.23
CA HIS A 230 -4.47 -14.13 -16.02
C HIS A 230 -4.38 -13.46 -17.40
N ASN A 231 -4.08 -14.25 -18.43
CA ASN A 231 -4.08 -13.75 -19.80
C ASN A 231 -5.53 -13.62 -20.28
N PHE A 232 -5.95 -12.37 -20.49
CA PHE A 232 -7.31 -12.09 -20.95
C PHE A 232 -7.57 -12.62 -22.36
N SER A 233 -6.54 -12.66 -23.21
CA SER A 233 -6.67 -13.09 -24.62
C SER A 233 -6.84 -14.59 -24.77
N SER A 234 -6.08 -15.38 -23.99
CA SER A 234 -6.09 -16.85 -24.09
C SER A 234 -6.94 -17.55 -23.03
N GLY A 235 -7.32 -16.83 -21.97
CA GLY A 235 -7.99 -17.40 -20.78
C GLY A 235 -7.07 -18.23 -19.89
N ARG A 236 -5.76 -18.32 -20.18
CA ARG A 236 -4.81 -19.07 -19.37
C ARG A 236 -4.36 -18.30 -18.14
N THR A 237 -3.97 -19.04 -17.11
CA THR A 237 -3.42 -18.49 -15.88
C THR A 237 -2.03 -19.04 -15.64
N PHE A 238 -1.07 -18.15 -15.44
CA PHE A 238 0.31 -18.46 -15.09
C PHE A 238 0.53 -18.10 -13.63
N ILE A 239 1.18 -18.98 -12.86
CA ILE A 239 1.32 -18.82 -11.41
C ILE A 239 2.80 -18.87 -11.04
N SER A 240 3.23 -17.92 -10.21
CA SER A 240 4.55 -17.92 -9.58
C SER A 240 4.44 -17.80 -8.07
N GLY A 241 5.39 -18.37 -7.36
CA GLY A 241 5.36 -18.45 -5.90
C GLY A 241 4.25 -19.39 -5.39
N LYS A 242 3.95 -19.28 -4.10
CA LYS A 242 2.90 -20.05 -3.41
C LYS A 242 2.62 -19.44 -2.04
N ILE A 243 1.42 -19.70 -1.51
CA ILE A 243 1.15 -19.49 -0.09
C ILE A 243 1.85 -20.59 0.72
N ASP A 244 2.78 -20.22 1.60
CA ASP A 244 3.44 -21.15 2.52
C ASP A 244 2.77 -21.13 3.89
N ARG A 245 1.67 -21.88 3.98
CA ARG A 245 0.89 -22.02 5.22
C ARG A 245 1.67 -22.62 6.39
N ARG A 246 2.79 -23.32 6.15
CA ARG A 246 3.59 -23.93 7.21
C ARG A 246 4.52 -22.94 7.89
N GLN A 247 4.96 -21.90 7.18
CA GLN A 247 5.83 -20.86 7.73
C GLN A 247 5.04 -19.85 8.57
N ILE A 248 3.76 -19.62 8.24
CA ILE A 248 2.94 -18.60 8.90
C ILE A 248 2.81 -18.83 10.42
N PRO A 249 2.46 -20.03 10.94
CA PRO A 249 2.39 -20.27 12.37
C PRO A 249 3.70 -19.96 13.11
N GLY A 250 4.85 -20.37 12.56
CA GLY A 250 6.16 -20.11 13.17
C GLY A 250 6.52 -18.62 13.23
N LEU A 251 5.97 -17.80 12.33
CA LEU A 251 6.04 -16.34 12.46
C LEU A 251 5.17 -15.90 13.66
N LEU A 252 3.96 -16.40 13.79
CA LEU A 252 3.01 -15.97 14.82
C LEU A 252 3.33 -16.46 16.25
N GLU A 253 4.01 -17.59 16.42
CA GLU A 253 4.35 -18.16 17.73
C GLU A 253 5.25 -17.26 18.59
N GLY A 254 6.01 -16.37 17.96
CA GLY A 254 6.76 -15.32 18.67
C GLY A 254 5.88 -14.31 19.42
N ILE A 255 4.57 -14.32 19.18
CA ILE A 255 3.60 -13.38 19.74
C ILE A 255 2.93 -13.95 21.01
N SER A 256 2.64 -15.25 21.03
CA SER A 256 1.96 -15.91 22.16
C SER A 256 2.81 -16.05 23.42
N SER A 257 4.14 -15.89 23.31
CA SER A 257 5.08 -16.01 24.44
C SER A 257 5.37 -14.70 25.17
N GLN A 258 4.79 -13.57 24.72
CA GLN A 258 4.97 -12.24 25.33
C GLN A 258 3.69 -11.67 25.96
N GLY A 259 2.62 -12.44 26.02
CA GLY A 259 1.33 -12.08 26.62
C GLY A 259 1.15 -12.64 28.03
#